data_AF-L0AVD0-F1
#
_entry.id   AF-L0AVD0-F1
#
_cell.length_a   1.000
_cell.length_b   1.000
_cell.length_c   1.000
_cell.angle_alpha   90.00
_cell.angle_beta   90.00
_cell.angle_gamma   90.00
#
_symmetry.space_group_name_H-M   'P 1'
#
loop_
_entity.id
_entity.type
_entity.pdbx_description
1 polymer ?
#
loop_
_entity_poly.entity_id
_entity_poly.type
_entity_poly.pdbx_seq_one_letter_code
_entity_poly.pdbx_strand_id
1 'polypeptide(L)'
;MSWFGGDKDSSKEDPNMTLMARAEKFQKDLDVMLTDVTRMSLPLQKESFLCCAGCFDLDTSNLENITDCVKRCQDKPEKFGTNVQNELNQLQNILLNCQQKCLEDFSSQSKAQEMERCAIKCYDKNQKLLGDIKSRLKSFYDSL
;
A
#
# COMPACT_ATOMS: atom_id res chain seq x y z
N MET A 1 17.01 -17.25 24.88
CA MET A 1 18.13 -17.06 23.95
C MET A 1 18.08 -18.17 22.92
N SER A 2 17.66 -17.87 21.70
CA SER A 2 17.86 -18.75 20.55
C SER A 2 18.15 -17.86 19.34
N TRP A 3 19.42 -17.85 18.99
CA TRP A 3 20.05 -17.21 17.84
C TRP A 3 20.06 -18.24 16.70
N PHE A 4 19.08 -18.24 15.81
CA PHE A 4 19.16 -18.89 14.49
C PHE A 4 18.07 -18.25 13.63
N GLY A 5 18.27 -17.79 12.40
CA GLY A 5 19.42 -17.83 11.52
C GLY A 5 18.93 -17.41 10.13
N GLY A 6 19.79 -16.77 9.35
CA GLY A 6 19.58 -16.58 7.91
C GLY A 6 19.17 -15.18 7.51
N ASP A 7 20.12 -14.26 7.53
CA ASP A 7 20.14 -13.12 6.60
C ASP A 7 20.09 -13.67 5.16
N LYS A 8 18.88 -13.75 4.59
CA LYS A 8 18.72 -13.79 3.14
C LYS A 8 18.75 -12.36 2.64
N ASP A 9 19.97 -11.88 2.44
CA ASP A 9 20.29 -10.75 1.57
C ASP A 9 19.46 -10.87 0.28
N SER A 10 18.47 -9.99 0.16
CA SER A 10 17.39 -10.04 -0.84
C SER A 10 17.78 -9.32 -2.14
N SER A 11 19.08 -9.15 -2.38
CA SER A 11 19.61 -8.16 -3.32
C SER A 11 20.19 -8.74 -4.61
N LYS A 12 19.99 -10.03 -4.91
CA LYS A 12 20.43 -10.61 -6.20
C LYS A 12 19.23 -10.88 -7.09
N GLU A 13 19.07 -10.04 -8.11
CA GLU A 13 18.15 -10.29 -9.21
C GLU A 13 18.60 -11.52 -9.98
N ASP A 14 17.77 -12.57 -9.97
CA ASP A 14 17.99 -13.77 -10.76
C ASP A 14 17.48 -13.53 -12.19
N PRO A 15 18.36 -13.56 -13.21
CA PRO A 15 17.99 -13.31 -14.61
C PRO A 15 17.07 -14.39 -15.21
N ASN A 16 16.74 -15.45 -14.46
CA ASN A 16 15.89 -16.57 -14.91
C ASN A 16 14.54 -16.66 -14.19
N MET A 17 14.15 -15.61 -13.46
CA MET A 17 12.90 -15.58 -12.69
C MET A 17 11.68 -15.40 -13.61
N THR A 18 10.70 -16.30 -13.52
CA THR A 18 9.48 -16.27 -14.34
C THR A 18 8.60 -15.07 -13.99
N LEU A 19 7.74 -14.66 -14.94
CA LEU A 19 6.76 -13.59 -14.69
C LEU A 19 5.89 -13.85 -13.45
N MET A 20 5.45 -15.10 -13.26
CA MET A 20 4.65 -15.49 -12.09
C MET A 20 5.41 -15.30 -10.78
N ALA A 21 6.69 -15.71 -10.73
CA ALA A 21 7.51 -15.51 -9.53
C ALA A 21 7.73 -14.02 -9.24
N ARG A 22 7.84 -13.16 -10.27
CA ARG A 22 8.00 -11.71 -10.10
C ARG A 22 6.72 -11.05 -9.59
N ALA A 23 5.56 -11.49 -10.09
CA ALA A 23 4.26 -11.06 -9.58
C ALA A 23 4.06 -11.49 -8.12
N GLU A 24 4.41 -12.72 -7.75
CA GLU A 24 4.31 -13.22 -6.36
C GLU A 24 5.24 -12.44 -5.42
N LYS A 25 6.49 -12.20 -5.83
CA LYS A 25 7.41 -11.35 -5.05
C LYS A 25 6.84 -9.95 -4.85
N PHE A 26 6.31 -9.35 -5.91
CA PHE A 26 5.71 -8.02 -5.84
C PHE A 26 4.51 -7.97 -4.88
N GLN A 27 3.63 -8.98 -4.93
CA GLN A 27 2.50 -9.10 -4.00
C GLN A 27 2.97 -9.19 -2.55
N LYS A 28 4.00 -10.00 -2.28
CA LYS A 28 4.57 -10.12 -0.94
C LYS A 28 5.17 -8.80 -0.44
N ASP A 29 5.88 -8.07 -1.31
CA ASP A 29 6.45 -6.77 -0.96
C ASP A 29 5.34 -5.73 -0.69
N LEU A 30 4.24 -5.80 -1.45
CA LEU A 30 3.03 -5.00 -1.20
C LEU A 30 2.38 -5.34 0.14
N ASP A 31 2.24 -6.63 0.50
CA ASP A 31 1.67 -7.06 1.78
C ASP A 31 2.51 -6.57 2.97
N VAL A 32 3.84 -6.60 2.85
CA VAL A 32 4.76 -6.06 3.85
C VAL A 32 4.57 -4.56 4.00
N MET A 33 4.52 -3.83 2.88
CA MET A 33 4.27 -2.39 2.88
C MET A 33 2.91 -2.07 3.55
N LEU A 34 1.84 -2.79 3.18
CA LEU A 34 0.51 -2.62 3.76
C LEU A 34 0.51 -2.88 5.26
N THR A 35 1.18 -3.94 5.70
CA THR A 35 1.31 -4.26 7.13
C THR A 35 1.99 -3.13 7.90
N ASP A 36 3.05 -2.55 7.33
CA ASP A 36 3.75 -1.42 7.95
C ASP A 36 2.88 -0.15 8.00
N VAL A 37 2.15 0.13 6.93
CA VAL A 37 1.18 1.25 6.87
C VAL A 37 0.07 1.05 7.88
N THR A 38 -0.48 -0.16 8.01
CA THR A 38 -1.49 -0.49 9.03
C THR A 38 -0.94 -0.25 10.42
N ARG A 39 0.26 -0.75 10.73
CA ARG A 39 0.92 -0.51 12.03
C ARG A 39 1.11 0.98 12.31
N MET A 40 1.53 1.75 11.30
CA MET A 40 1.70 3.20 11.41
C MET A 40 0.38 3.91 11.72
N SER A 41 -0.77 3.40 11.25
CA SER A 41 -2.08 3.98 11.53
C SER A 41 -2.68 3.62 12.89
N LEU A 42 -2.14 2.63 13.61
CA LEU A 42 -2.69 2.19 14.91
C LEU A 42 -2.73 3.30 15.96
N PRO A 43 -1.70 4.16 16.13
CA PRO A 43 -1.77 5.29 17.05
C PRO A 43 -2.90 6.28 16.71
N LEU A 44 -3.09 6.56 15.42
CA LEU A 44 -4.14 7.44 14.92
C LEU A 44 -5.53 6.88 15.22
N GLN A 45 -5.74 5.59 15.00
CA GLN A 45 -6.98 4.90 15.34
C GLN A 45 -7.22 4.93 16.86
N LYS A 46 -6.20 4.68 17.66
CA LYS A 46 -6.30 4.74 19.13
C LYS A 46 -6.70 6.14 19.60
N GLU A 47 -6.06 7.18 19.09
CA GLU A 47 -6.38 8.58 19.42
C GLU A 47 -7.84 8.90 19.05
N SER A 48 -8.26 8.50 17.85
CA SER A 48 -9.63 8.68 17.39
C SER A 48 -10.65 8.00 18.31
N PHE A 49 -10.42 6.74 18.68
CA PHE A 49 -11.34 6.01 19.56
C PHE A 49 -11.41 6.61 20.96
N LEU A 50 -10.28 7.05 21.52
CA LEU A 50 -10.26 7.73 22.81
C LEU A 50 -11.00 9.08 22.75
N CYS A 51 -10.82 9.83 21.67
CA CYS A 51 -11.55 11.08 21.41
C CYS A 51 -13.06 10.82 21.30
N CYS A 52 -13.47 9.82 20.52
CA CYS A 52 -14.87 9.43 20.37
C CYS A 52 -15.49 9.02 21.71
N ALA A 53 -14.76 8.29 22.57
CA ALA A 53 -15.24 7.92 23.89
C ALA A 53 -15.59 9.16 24.73
N GLY A 54 -14.72 10.19 24.72
CA GLY A 54 -14.97 11.44 25.42
C GLY A 54 -16.13 12.27 24.86
N CYS A 55 -16.51 12.07 23.59
CA CYS A 55 -17.69 12.73 23.02
C CYS A 55 -19.00 12.31 23.70
N PHE A 56 -19.05 11.13 24.31
CA PHE A 56 -20.23 10.64 25.03
C PHE A 56 -20.36 11.22 26.45
N ASP A 57 -19.31 11.89 26.95
CA ASP A 57 -19.35 12.64 28.21
C ASP A 57 -19.94 14.05 28.04
N LEU A 58 -20.22 14.47 26.79
CA LEU A 58 -20.91 15.73 26.49
C LEU A 58 -22.38 15.67 26.89
N ASP A 59 -23.04 16.83 26.96
CA ASP A 59 -24.46 16.93 27.26
C ASP A 59 -25.32 16.08 26.32
N THR A 60 -25.87 15.00 26.87
CA THR A 60 -26.68 14.01 26.15
C THR A 60 -28.01 14.56 25.64
N SER A 61 -28.42 15.76 26.09
CA SER A 61 -29.61 16.43 25.56
C SER A 61 -29.40 16.97 24.14
N ASN A 62 -28.14 17.19 23.73
CA ASN A 62 -27.78 17.67 22.40
C ASN A 62 -26.97 16.62 21.62
N LEU A 63 -27.70 15.73 20.94
CA LEU A 63 -27.14 14.66 20.12
C LEU A 63 -26.34 15.17 18.90
N GLU A 64 -26.64 16.38 18.42
CA GLU A 64 -25.91 17.00 17.30
C GLU A 64 -24.47 17.33 17.70
N ASN A 65 -24.27 17.87 18.91
CA ASN A 65 -22.95 18.12 19.47
C ASN A 65 -22.11 16.86 19.61
N ILE A 66 -22.71 15.75 20.04
CA ILE A 66 -22.04 14.43 20.14
C ILE A 66 -21.64 13.95 18.74
N THR A 67 -22.55 14.05 17.78
CA THR A 67 -22.31 13.62 16.39
C THR A 67 -21.15 14.41 15.77
N ASP A 68 -21.12 15.72 15.93
CA ASP A 68 -20.07 16.58 15.39
C ASP A 68 -18.73 16.39 16.12
N CYS A 69 -18.76 16.09 17.42
CA CYS A 69 -17.58 15.66 18.15
C CYS A 69 -16.99 14.38 17.54
N VAL A 70 -17.82 13.34 17.35
CA VAL A 70 -17.39 12.05 16.78
C VAL A 70 -16.83 12.23 15.37
N LYS A 71 -17.48 13.03 14.51
CA LYS A 71 -16.96 13.33 13.16
C LYS A 71 -15.57 13.94 13.20
N ARG A 72 -15.33 14.92 14.09
CA ARG A 72 -14.00 15.54 14.24
C ARG A 72 -12.94 14.55 14.71
N CYS A 73 -13.29 13.61 15.60
CA CYS A 73 -12.37 12.57 16.05
C CYS A 73 -12.00 11.57 14.93
N GLN A 74 -12.90 11.33 13.98
CA GLN A 74 -12.71 10.36 12.89
C GLN A 74 -12.08 10.94 11.62
N ASP A 75 -12.08 12.26 11.48
CA ASP A 75 -11.59 12.99 10.29
C ASP A 75 -10.15 12.58 9.89
N LYS A 76 -9.22 12.53 10.86
CA LYS A 76 -7.82 12.17 10.54
C LYS A 76 -7.67 10.70 10.09
N PRO A 77 -8.19 9.69 10.83
CA PRO A 77 -8.19 8.30 10.34
C PRO A 77 -8.85 8.12 8.98
N GLU A 78 -9.96 8.80 8.71
CA GLU A 78 -10.69 8.71 7.44
C GLU A 78 -9.86 9.29 6.28
N LYS A 79 -9.25 10.46 6.49
CA LYS A 79 -8.31 11.07 5.53
C LYS A 79 -7.13 10.15 5.24
N PHE A 80 -6.55 9.57 6.28
CA PHE A 80 -5.44 8.62 6.13
C PHE A 80 -5.86 7.38 5.33
N GLY A 81 -6.98 6.75 5.70
CA GLY A 81 -7.51 5.58 5.00
C GLY A 81 -7.82 5.84 3.53
N THR A 82 -8.42 7.00 3.23
CA THR A 82 -8.69 7.44 1.87
C THR A 82 -7.40 7.61 1.06
N ASN A 83 -6.37 8.21 1.66
CA ASN A 83 -5.08 8.38 0.99
C ASN A 83 -4.38 7.04 0.71
N VAL A 84 -4.44 6.09 1.64
CA VAL A 84 -3.95 4.71 1.42
C VAL A 84 -4.67 4.06 0.24
N GLN A 85 -6.00 4.12 0.19
CA GLN A 85 -6.77 3.56 -0.92
C GLN A 85 -6.41 4.20 -2.26
N ASN A 86 -6.23 5.52 -2.30
CA ASN A 86 -5.83 6.23 -3.52
C ASN A 86 -4.48 5.75 -4.04
N GLU A 87 -3.48 5.59 -3.18
CA GLU A 87 -2.15 5.09 -3.56
C GLU A 87 -2.21 3.65 -4.08
N LEU A 88 -3.04 2.79 -3.48
CA LEU A 88 -3.23 1.41 -3.96
C LEU A 88 -3.94 1.35 -5.32
N ASN A 89 -4.95 2.20 -5.53
CA ASN A 89 -5.63 2.31 -6.83
C ASN A 89 -4.67 2.81 -7.92
N GLN A 90 -3.83 3.80 -7.61
CA GLN A 90 -2.80 4.28 -8.52
C GLN A 90 -1.79 3.17 -8.86
N LEU A 91 -1.36 2.41 -7.87
CA LEU A 91 -0.47 1.28 -8.09
C LEU A 91 -1.10 0.22 -9.01
N GLN A 92 -2.35 -0.16 -8.75
CA GLN A 92 -3.08 -1.12 -9.57
C GLN A 92 -3.18 -0.63 -11.02
N ASN A 93 -3.51 0.65 -11.23
CA ASN A 93 -3.59 1.25 -12.56
C ASN A 93 -2.25 1.23 -13.29
N ILE A 94 -1.15 1.51 -12.58
CA ILE A 94 0.20 1.46 -13.16
C ILE A 94 0.54 0.05 -13.64
N LEU A 95 0.24 -0.98 -12.83
CA LEU A 95 0.50 -2.38 -13.19
C LEU A 95 -0.36 -2.82 -14.38
N LEU A 96 -1.66 -2.52 -14.37
CA LEU A 96 -2.58 -2.84 -15.46
C LEU A 96 -2.16 -2.18 -16.78
N ASN A 97 -1.87 -0.88 -16.75
CA ASN A 97 -1.41 -0.14 -17.93
C ASN A 97 -0.12 -0.71 -18.49
N CYS A 98 0.77 -1.17 -17.61
CA CYS A 98 2.04 -1.71 -18.01
C CYS A 98 1.91 -3.11 -18.64
N GLN A 99 1.03 -3.95 -18.10
CA GLN A 99 0.67 -5.22 -18.73
C GLN A 99 -0.01 -5.00 -20.09
N GLN A 100 -0.93 -4.04 -20.18
CA GLN A 100 -1.63 -3.72 -21.42
C GLN A 100 -0.67 -3.25 -22.51
N LYS A 101 0.29 -2.36 -22.19
CA LYS A 101 1.34 -1.95 -23.13
C LYS A 101 2.16 -3.13 -23.64
N CYS A 102 2.55 -4.06 -22.75
CA CYS A 102 3.26 -5.26 -23.17
C CYS A 102 2.40 -6.18 -24.07
N LEU A 103 1.07 -6.24 -23.86
CA LEU A 103 0.18 -6.98 -24.74
C LEU A 103 0.05 -6.31 -26.11
N GLU A 104 -0.10 -4.99 -26.16
CA GLU A 104 -0.22 -4.22 -27.40
C GLU A 104 1.06 -4.35 -28.26
N ASP A 105 2.23 -4.19 -27.64
CA ASP A 105 3.54 -4.21 -28.32
C ASP A 105 3.93 -5.61 -28.87
N PHE A 106 3.40 -6.68 -28.26
CA PHE A 106 3.82 -8.07 -28.54
C PHE A 106 2.65 -9.02 -28.90
N SER A 107 1.50 -8.49 -29.30
CA SER A 107 0.26 -9.24 -29.61
C SER A 107 0.37 -10.30 -30.72
N SER A 108 1.47 -10.34 -31.49
CA SER A 108 1.72 -11.39 -32.48
C SER A 108 2.17 -12.70 -31.79
N GLN A 109 1.48 -13.81 -32.08
CA GLN A 109 1.66 -15.13 -31.45
C GLN A 109 3.09 -15.70 -31.44
N SER A 110 4.05 -15.13 -32.19
CA SER A 110 5.45 -15.54 -32.21
C SER A 110 6.34 -14.88 -31.15
N LYS A 111 5.82 -13.96 -30.32
CA LYS A 111 6.61 -13.10 -29.41
C LYS A 111 6.37 -13.34 -27.91
N ALA A 112 5.94 -14.54 -27.53
CA ALA A 112 5.62 -14.87 -26.13
C ALA A 112 6.78 -14.61 -25.14
N GLN A 113 8.02 -14.92 -25.55
CA GLN A 113 9.22 -14.66 -24.74
C GLN A 113 9.52 -13.16 -24.57
N GLU A 114 9.18 -12.34 -25.56
CA GLU A 114 9.42 -10.89 -25.52
C GLU A 114 8.35 -10.19 -24.69
N MET A 115 7.10 -10.69 -24.75
CA MET A 115 6.02 -10.30 -23.83
C MET A 115 6.39 -10.59 -22.37
N GLU A 116 6.95 -11.78 -22.08
CA GLU A 116 7.38 -12.13 -20.71
C GLU A 116 8.49 -11.20 -20.22
N ARG A 117 9.49 -10.90 -21.06
CA ARG A 117 10.56 -9.95 -20.73
C ARG A 117 10.05 -8.52 -20.55
N CYS A 118 9.06 -8.09 -21.32
CA CYS A 118 8.41 -6.79 -21.15
C CYS A 118 7.73 -6.70 -19.78
N ALA A 119 6.99 -7.74 -19.42
CA ALA A 119 6.31 -7.80 -18.13
C ALA A 119 7.29 -7.88 -16.94
N ILE A 120 8.42 -8.58 -17.05
CA ILE A 120 9.47 -8.56 -16.01
C ILE A 120 10.01 -7.15 -15.82
N LYS A 121 10.42 -6.47 -16.91
CA LYS A 121 10.90 -5.07 -16.86
C LYS A 121 9.86 -4.12 -16.28
N CYS A 122 8.58 -4.41 -16.48
CA CYS A 122 7.51 -3.66 -15.87
C CYS A 122 7.57 -3.72 -14.34
N TYR A 123 7.61 -4.92 -13.78
CA TYR A 123 7.69 -5.11 -12.33
C TYR A 123 8.99 -4.49 -11.76
N ASP A 124 10.12 -4.61 -12.46
CA ASP A 124 11.41 -4.08 -12.01
C ASP A 124 11.40 -2.55 -11.93
N LYS A 125 10.84 -1.89 -12.95
CA LYS A 125 10.67 -0.43 -12.95
C LYS A 125 9.77 0.04 -11.83
N ASN A 126 8.74 -0.73 -11.50
CA ASN A 126 7.74 -0.39 -10.50
C ASN A 126 8.09 -0.91 -9.10
N GLN A 127 9.18 -1.66 -8.91
CA GLN A 127 9.58 -2.13 -7.58
C GLN A 127 9.93 -0.96 -6.64
N LYS A 128 10.50 0.11 -7.18
CA LYS A 128 10.77 1.35 -6.42
C LYS A 128 9.50 2.08 -6.00
N LEU A 129 8.40 1.90 -6.74
CA LEU A 129 7.13 2.57 -6.52
C LEU A 129 6.54 2.22 -5.14
N LEU A 130 6.73 1.00 -4.66
CA LEU A 130 6.29 0.60 -3.32
C LEU A 130 6.98 1.42 -2.21
N GLY A 131 8.29 1.66 -2.36
CA GLY A 131 9.05 2.52 -1.45
C GLY A 131 8.58 3.98 -1.49
N ASP A 132 8.28 4.48 -2.69
CA ASP A 132 7.77 5.83 -2.89
C ASP A 132 6.36 6.00 -2.29
N ILE A 133 5.47 5.03 -2.50
CA ILE A 133 4.12 4.99 -1.91
C ILE A 133 4.24 5.03 -0.38
N LYS A 134 5.04 4.15 0.21
CA LYS A 134 5.27 4.12 1.65
C LYS A 134 5.76 5.46 2.18
N SER A 135 6.69 6.10 1.46
CA SER A 135 7.25 7.41 1.84
C SER A 135 6.21 8.52 1.76
N ARG A 136 5.37 8.55 0.72
CA ARG A 136 4.26 9.50 0.60
C ARG A 136 3.22 9.30 1.70
N LEU A 137 2.83 8.06 1.98
CA LEU A 137 1.90 7.73 3.05
C LEU A 137 2.44 8.14 4.42
N LYS A 138 3.74 7.92 4.65
CA LYS A 138 4.39 8.38 5.88
C LYS A 138 4.41 9.91 5.98
N SER A 139 4.79 10.60 4.91
CA SER A 139 4.80 12.07 4.90
C SER A 139 3.40 12.65 5.12
N PHE A 140 2.37 12.00 4.58
CA PHE A 140 0.99 12.39 4.82
C PHE A 140 0.57 12.14 6.26
N TYR A 141 0.90 10.96 6.83
CA TYR A 141 0.66 10.65 8.23
C TYR A 141 1.29 11.67 9.18
N ASP A 142 2.55 12.03 8.93
CA ASP A 142 3.29 13.00 9.76
C ASP A 142 2.70 14.44 9.66
N SER A 143 1.81 14.70 8.70
CA SER A 143 1.12 15.99 8.51
C SER A 143 -0.28 16.08 9.12
N LEU A 144 -0.81 14.95 9.63
CA LEU A 144 -2.13 14.87 10.29
C LEU A 144 -2.07 15.31 11.76
#